data_AF-A0A4P7P2L9-F1
#
_entry.id   AF-A0A4P7P2L9-F1
#
_cell.length_a   1.000
_cell.length_b   1.000
_cell.length_c   1.000
_cell.angle_alpha   90.00
_cell.angle_beta   90.00
_cell.angle_gamma   90.00
#
_symmetry.space_group_name_H-M   'P 1'
#
loop_
_entity.id
_entity.type
_entity.pdbx_description
1 polymer ?
#
loop_
_entity_poly.entity_id
_entity_poly.type
_entity_poly.pdbx_seq_one_letter_code
_entity_poly.pdbx_strand_id
1 'polypeptide(L)' 'MLITLITGMLLTALALGVLWGGFILLRRLPRFEHLNSRAANKRMLQLSLLFYFIGIILTIYWMA' A
#
# COMPACT_ATOMS: atom_id res chain seq x y z
N MET A 1 3.93 23.13 -5.60
CA MET A 1 4.23 22.63 -4.24
C MET A 1 3.00 22.04 -3.53
N LEU A 2 1.93 22.81 -3.25
CA LEU A 2 0.74 22.27 -2.56
C LEU A 2 -0.02 21.21 -3.38
N ILE A 3 -0.23 21.45 -4.68
CA ILE A 3 -0.92 20.49 -5.57
C ILE A 3 -0.16 19.16 -5.64
N THR A 4 1.16 19.20 -5.83
CA THR A 4 2.04 18.02 -5.83
C THR A 4 1.95 17.23 -4.53
N LEU A 5 1.87 17.90 -3.37
CA LEU A 5 1.69 17.24 -2.08
C LEU A 5 0.33 16.51 -2.02
N ILE A 6 -0.75 17.18 -2.41
CA ILE A 6 -2.11 16.59 -2.43
C ILE A 6 -2.15 15.39 -3.38
N THR A 7 -1.59 15.51 -4.59
CA THR A 7 -1.52 14.42 -5.56
C THR A 7 -0.72 13.25 -5.03
N GLY A 8 0.42 13.48 -4.37
CA GLY A 8 1.23 12.44 -3.73
C GLY A 8 0.50 11.71 -2.61
N MET A 9 -0.23 12.45 -1.77
CA MET A 9 -1.08 11.86 -0.72
C MET A 9 -2.19 10.99 -1.30
N LEU A 10 -2.90 11.48 -2.33
CA LEU A 10 -3.96 10.73 -3.01
C LEU A 10 -3.42 9.46 -3.69
N LEU A 11 -2.29 9.56 -4.38
CA LEU A 11 -1.63 8.41 -5.00
C LEU A 11 -1.24 7.35 -3.96
N THR A 12 -0.66 7.79 -2.84
CA THR A 12 -0.26 6.88 -1.75
C THR A 12 -1.48 6.20 -1.13
N ALA A 13 -2.55 6.97 -0.88
CA ALA A 13 -3.80 6.43 -0.34
C ALA A 13 -4.43 5.40 -1.30
N LEU A 14 -4.47 5.68 -2.60
CA LEU A 14 -4.96 4.76 -3.62
C LEU A 14 -4.11 3.48 -3.68
N ALA A 15 -2.79 3.59 -3.69
CA ALA A 15 -1.89 2.44 -3.71
C ALA A 15 -2.10 1.53 -2.49
N LEU A 16 -2.20 2.11 -1.29
CA LEU A 16 -2.49 1.37 -0.06
C LEU A 16 -3.90 0.75 -0.07
N GLY A 17 -4.89 1.48 -0.57
CA GLY A 17 -6.27 0.99 -0.73
C GLY A 17 -6.36 -0.21 -1.67
N VAL A 18 -5.66 -0.17 -2.81
CA VAL A 18 -5.57 -1.29 -3.76
C VAL A 18 -4.87 -2.49 -3.11
N LEU A 19 -3.76 -2.27 -2.42
CA LEU A 19 -3.03 -3.35 -1.74
C LEU A 19 -3.91 -4.03 -0.68
N TRP A 20 -4.61 -3.23 0.14
CA TRP A 20 -5.51 -3.75 1.16
C TRP A 20 -6.73 -4.47 0.56
N GLY A 21 -7.40 -3.84 -0.41
CA GLY A 21 -8.56 -4.42 -1.09
C GLY A 21 -8.23 -5.71 -1.83
N GLY A 22 -7.09 -5.74 -2.54
CA GLY A 22 -6.59 -6.94 -3.18
C GLY A 22 -6.34 -8.07 -2.18
N PHE A 23 -5.77 -7.75 -1.02
CA PHE A 23 -5.51 -8.75 0.02
C PHE A 23 -6.82 -9.30 0.63
N ILE A 24 -7.83 -8.46 0.84
CA ILE A 24 -9.15 -8.90 1.31
C ILE A 24 -9.82 -9.81 0.29
N LEU A 25 -9.77 -9.45 -0.99
CA LEU A 25 -10.36 -10.25 -2.06
C LEU A 25 -9.67 -11.61 -2.19
N LEU A 26 -8.33 -11.61 -2.18
CA LEU A 26 -7.53 -12.83 -2.29
C LEU A 26 -7.79 -13.79 -1.12
N ARG A 27 -7.94 -13.29 0.12
CA ARG A 27 -8.24 -14.14 1.29
C ARG A 27 -9.55 -14.91 1.22
N ARG A 28 -10.50 -14.47 0.38
CA ARG A 28 -11.79 -15.16 0.19
C ARG A 28 -11.70 -16.34 -0.76
N LEU A 29 -10.61 -16.46 -1.51
CA LEU A 29 -10.41 -17.51 -2.49
C LEU A 29 -9.70 -18.71 -1.83
N PRO A 30 -10.19 -19.96 -2.04
CA PRO A 30 -9.63 -21.15 -1.39
C PRO A 30 -8.18 -21.43 -1.79
N ARG A 31 -7.74 -20.96 -2.98
CA ARG A 31 -6.34 -21.07 -3.41
C ARG A 31 -5.37 -20.25 -2.56
N PHE A 32 -5.84 -19.26 -1.80
CA PHE A 32 -5.03 -18.30 -1.06
C PHE A 32 -5.23 -18.40 0.46
N GLU A 33 -5.64 -19.56 0.96
CA GLU A 33 -5.90 -19.79 2.39
C GLU A 33 -4.70 -19.46 3.29
N HIS A 34 -3.48 -19.63 2.76
CA HIS A 34 -2.23 -19.26 3.41
C HIS A 34 -2.08 -17.74 3.69
N LEU A 35 -2.86 -16.89 3.03
CA LEU A 35 -2.92 -15.44 3.30
C LEU A 35 -3.68 -15.09 4.59
N ASN A 36 -4.39 -16.03 5.20
CA ASN A 36 -5.05 -15.85 6.50
C ASN A 36 -4.13 -16.12 7.70
N SER A 37 -2.84 -16.35 7.46
CA SER A 37 -1.85 -16.61 8.50
C SER A 37 -1.30 -15.33 9.16
N ARG A 38 -0.82 -15.44 10.40
CA ARG A 38 -0.12 -14.34 11.10
C ARG A 38 1.11 -13.86 10.31
N ALA A 39 1.81 -14.77 9.62
CA ALA A 39 2.96 -14.43 8.78
C ALA A 39 2.55 -13.56 7.58
N ALA A 40 1.45 -13.90 6.91
CA ALA A 40 0.92 -13.12 5.81
C ALA A 40 0.47 -11.72 6.24
N ASN A 41 -0.17 -11.58 7.42
CA ASN A 41 -0.50 -10.28 8.01
C ASN A 41 0.75 -9.41 8.25
N LYS A 42 1.83 -10.00 8.78
CA LYS A 42 3.10 -9.28 8.99
C LYS A 42 3.70 -8.80 7.68
N ARG A 43 3.73 -9.65 6.64
CA ARG A 43 4.23 -9.28 5.31
C ARG A 43 3.39 -8.19 4.67
N MET A 44 2.07 -8.26 4.82
CA MET A 44 1.15 -7.22 4.35
C MET A 44 1.46 -5.87 5.02
N LEU A 45 1.65 -5.86 6.35
CA LEU A 45 2.04 -4.65 7.07
C LEU A 45 3.39 -4.09 6.58
N GLN A 46 4.38 -4.96 6.39
CA GLN A 46 5.69 -4.57 5.85
C GLN A 46 5.57 -3.96 4.45
N LEU A 47 4.75 -4.55 3.57
CA LEU A 47 4.50 -4.03 2.23
C LEU A 47 3.80 -2.66 2.30
N SER A 48 2.78 -2.49 3.14
CA SER A 48 2.12 -1.19 3.33
C SER A 48 3.12 -0.11 3.77
N LEU A 49 4.00 -0.42 4.73
CA LEU A 49 5.04 0.51 5.18
C LEU A 49 6.03 0.85 4.05
N LEU A 50 6.43 -0.14 3.26
CA LEU A 50 7.32 0.06 2.12
C LEU A 50 6.68 0.95 1.05
N PHE A 51 5.41 0.71 0.70
CA PHE A 51 4.67 1.56 -0.25
C PHE A 51 4.50 2.99 0.27
N TYR A 52 4.22 3.14 1.56
CA TYR A 52 4.13 4.47 2.17
C TYR A 52 5.46 5.22 2.11
N PHE A 53 6.57 4.55 2.44
CA PHE A 53 7.91 5.14 2.38
C PHE A 53 8.31 5.54 0.96
N ILE A 54 8.04 4.67 -0.03
CA ILE A 54 8.25 4.99 -1.45
C ILE A 54 7.40 6.19 -1.88
N GLY A 55 6.14 6.24 -1.47
CA GLY A 55 5.24 7.36 -1.76
C GLY A 55 5.77 8.69 -1.23
N ILE A 56 6.31 8.69 -0.01
CA ILE A 56 6.98 9.87 0.57
C ILE A 56 8.19 10.28 -0.27
N ILE A 57 9.11 9.36 -0.55
CA ILE A 57 10.33 9.65 -1.33
C ILE A 57 9.95 10.23 -2.70
N LEU A 58 9.00 9.61 -3.39
CA LEU A 58 8.53 10.05 -4.70
C LEU A 58 7.93 11.46 -4.63
N THR A 59 7.12 11.73 -3.60
CA THR A 59 6.49 13.04 -3.40
C THR A 59 7.55 14.11 -3.13
N ILE A 60 8.54 13.82 -2.30
CA ILE A 60 9.67 14.75 -2.04
C ILE A 60 10.47 14.98 -3.32
N TYR A 61 10.77 13.93 -4.07
CA TYR A 61 11.50 14.03 -5.34
C TYR A 61 10.77 14.91 -6.37
N TRP A 62 9.43 14.85 -6.42
CA TRP A 62 8.63 15.72 -7.29
C TRP A 62 8.49 17.17 -6.79
N MET A 63 8.82 17.43 -5.53
CA MET A 63 8.80 18.78 -4.96
C MET A 63 10.15 19.49 -5.05
N ALA A 64 11.24 18.72 -5.20
CA ALA A 64 12.61 19.21 -5.40
C ALA A 64 12.83 19.66 -6.85
#